data_AF-A0A7S0HSI3-F1
#
_entry.id   AF-A0A7S0HSI3-F1
#
_cell.length_a   1.000
_cell.length_b   1.000
_cell.length_c   1.000
_cell.angle_alpha   90.00
_cell.angle_beta   90.00
_cell.angle_gamma   90.00
#
_symmetry.space_group_name_H-M   'P 1'
#
loop_
_entity.id
_entity.type
_entity.pdbx_description
1 polymer ?
#
loop_
_entity_poly.entity_id
_entity_poly.type
_entity_poly.pdbx_seq_one_letter_code
_entity_poly.pdbx_strand_id
1 'polypeptide(L)'
;SLFHRLTHIIQKQEWDAIGDSYWLKHAVELILCIANSNTKIGEGCKSTNKDLFPSESQAATILEQNDIFLNELYESTMGNLLHPLCELLHHSNALAHSMWIELFPYSWSSLTSDEQQALTKPLGMLIARDCNKFQDLRRPNVVQGLLEAVHRCRPPPAISAPVLRFAGRTFNAWHSALSILEDQITSLQYSSDGRRDDPVEVID
;
A
#
# COMPACT_ATOMS: atom_id res chain seq x y z
N SER A 1 -14.89 4.47 -5.83
CA SER A 1 -13.61 4.58 -6.55
C SER A 1 -12.48 4.74 -5.57
N LEU A 2 -11.25 4.39 -5.97
CA LEU A 2 -10.05 4.54 -5.15
C LEU A 2 -9.77 6.00 -4.80
N PHE A 3 -9.87 6.91 -5.78
CA PHE A 3 -9.70 8.34 -5.55
C PHE A 3 -10.58 8.88 -4.41
N HIS A 4 -11.84 8.46 -4.35
CA HIS A 4 -12.75 8.87 -3.27
C HIS A 4 -12.30 8.36 -1.90
N ARG A 5 -11.75 7.14 -1.82
CA ARG A 5 -11.21 6.59 -0.57
C ARG A 5 -9.93 7.30 -0.14
N LEU A 6 -9.00 7.56 -1.06
CA LEU A 6 -7.79 8.32 -0.75
C LEU A 6 -8.12 9.77 -0.35
N THR A 7 -9.08 10.40 -1.02
CA THR A 7 -9.59 11.73 -0.63
C THR A 7 -10.18 11.69 0.78
N HIS A 8 -10.94 10.65 1.11
CA HIS A 8 -11.47 10.48 2.45
C HIS A 8 -10.35 10.36 3.50
N ILE A 9 -9.37 9.47 3.27
CA ILE A 9 -8.23 9.24 4.17
C ILE A 9 -7.39 10.52 4.36
N ILE A 10 -7.10 11.23 3.26
CA ILE A 10 -6.13 12.32 3.25
C ILE A 10 -6.76 13.67 3.66
N GLN A 11 -7.97 13.95 3.18
CA GLN A 11 -8.56 15.30 3.29
C GLN A 11 -9.73 15.38 4.26
N LYS A 12 -10.58 14.35 4.34
CA LYS A 12 -11.86 14.43 5.07
C LYS A 12 -11.79 13.85 6.47
N GLN A 13 -11.07 12.74 6.64
CA GLN A 13 -11.05 12.03 7.92
C GLN A 13 -10.29 12.84 8.97
N GLU A 14 -10.92 13.00 10.12
CA GLU A 14 -10.30 13.59 11.31
C GLU A 14 -9.63 12.49 12.13
N TRP A 15 -8.32 12.37 11.98
CA TRP A 15 -7.52 11.39 12.72
C TRP A 15 -7.20 11.82 14.16
N ASP A 16 -7.58 13.04 14.55
CA ASP A 16 -7.25 13.62 15.86
C ASP A 16 -7.80 12.79 17.02
N ALA A 17 -8.99 12.20 16.86
CA ALA A 17 -9.61 11.33 17.86
C ALA A 17 -8.82 10.04 18.16
N ILE A 18 -7.98 9.60 17.22
CA ILE A 18 -7.14 8.40 17.35
C ILE A 18 -5.65 8.71 17.09
N GLY A 19 -5.23 9.95 17.38
CA GLY A 19 -3.88 10.43 17.10
C GLY A 19 -2.77 9.71 17.90
N ASP A 20 -3.12 9.15 19.05
CA ASP A 20 -2.26 8.34 19.91
C ASP A 20 -2.03 6.91 19.40
N SER A 21 -2.78 6.52 18.38
CA SER A 21 -2.81 5.18 17.79
C SER A 21 -2.22 5.18 16.39
N TYR A 22 -1.75 4.01 15.94
CA TYR A 22 -1.22 3.85 14.58
C TYR A 22 -2.38 3.75 13.57
N TRP A 23 -2.99 4.88 13.25
CA TRP A 23 -4.24 4.93 12.48
C TRP A 23 -4.12 4.48 11.02
N LEU A 24 -2.90 4.34 10.49
CA LEU A 24 -2.67 3.78 9.15
C LEU A 24 -3.25 2.37 8.98
N LYS A 25 -3.45 1.59 10.06
CA LYS A 25 -4.18 0.32 9.98
C LYS A 25 -5.60 0.47 9.43
N HIS A 26 -6.32 1.51 9.84
CA HIS A 26 -7.66 1.82 9.31
C HIS A 26 -7.58 2.37 7.89
N ALA A 27 -6.54 3.15 7.57
CA ALA A 27 -6.33 3.65 6.22
C ALA A 27 -6.08 2.50 5.21
N VAL A 28 -5.28 1.51 5.59
CA VAL A 28 -5.06 0.29 4.81
C VAL A 28 -6.36 -0.47 4.62
N GLU A 29 -7.14 -0.70 5.69
CA GLU A 29 -8.44 -1.37 5.59
C GLU A 29 -9.38 -0.64 4.62
N LEU A 30 -9.46 0.69 4.67
CA LEU A 30 -10.29 1.48 3.74
C LEU A 30 -9.88 1.31 2.26
N ILE A 31 -8.59 1.08 2.00
CA ILE A 31 -8.07 0.75 0.66
C ILE A 31 -8.36 -0.73 0.33
N LEU A 32 -8.25 -1.65 1.27
CA LEU A 32 -8.57 -3.06 1.02
C LEU A 32 -10.06 -3.27 0.76
N CYS A 33 -10.94 -2.49 1.38
CA CYS A 33 -12.39 -2.55 1.20
C CYS A 33 -12.88 -2.15 -0.20
N ILE A 34 -12.03 -1.59 -1.07
CA ILE A 34 -12.38 -1.38 -2.49
C ILE A 34 -11.94 -2.54 -3.39
N ALA A 35 -11.16 -3.49 -2.88
CA ALA A 35 -10.73 -4.65 -3.64
C ALA A 35 -11.94 -5.49 -4.05
N ASN A 36 -11.87 -6.11 -5.23
CA ASN A 36 -12.94 -6.99 -5.69
C ASN A 36 -12.89 -8.31 -4.92
N SER A 37 -13.82 -8.50 -3.98
CA SER A 37 -13.92 -9.72 -3.18
C SER A 37 -14.17 -10.98 -4.00
N ASN A 38 -14.67 -10.87 -5.23
CA ASN A 38 -15.00 -12.01 -6.08
C ASN A 38 -13.81 -12.50 -6.93
N THR A 39 -12.68 -11.79 -6.92
CA THR A 39 -11.49 -12.24 -7.64
C THR A 39 -10.97 -13.52 -7.00
N LYS A 40 -10.77 -14.57 -7.80
CA LYS A 40 -10.18 -15.82 -7.33
C LYS A 40 -8.71 -15.62 -6.98
N ILE A 41 -8.29 -16.22 -5.88
CA ILE A 41 -6.89 -16.20 -5.44
C ILE A 41 -6.28 -17.55 -5.78
N GLY A 42 -5.54 -17.57 -6.90
CA GLY A 42 -4.82 -18.77 -7.31
C GLY A 42 -4.37 -18.66 -8.75
N GLU A 43 -3.14 -19.10 -9.01
CA GLU A 43 -2.65 -19.41 -10.34
C GLU A 43 -2.70 -20.94 -10.46
N GLY A 44 -3.34 -21.47 -11.50
CA GLY A 44 -3.43 -22.92 -11.70
C GLY A 44 -4.66 -23.38 -12.46
N CYS A 45 -4.86 -24.69 -12.49
CA CYS A 45 -6.01 -25.35 -13.07
C CYS A 45 -6.69 -26.26 -12.04
N LYS A 46 -7.94 -26.63 -12.33
CA LYS A 46 -8.68 -27.59 -11.53
C LYS A 46 -7.96 -28.94 -11.50
N SER A 47 -7.95 -29.56 -10.34
CA SER A 47 -7.36 -30.88 -10.12
C SER A 47 -8.24 -31.95 -10.75
N THR A 48 -7.63 -32.83 -11.55
CA THR A 48 -8.26 -33.98 -12.23
C THR A 48 -7.40 -35.25 -12.06
N ASN A 49 -6.85 -35.47 -10.87
CA ASN A 49 -5.97 -36.60 -10.61
C ASN A 49 -6.69 -37.94 -10.71
N LYS A 50 -8.00 -37.98 -10.39
CA LYS A 50 -8.83 -39.18 -10.53
C LYS A 50 -8.79 -39.76 -11.95
N ASP A 51 -8.77 -38.90 -12.98
CA ASP A 51 -8.83 -39.30 -14.38
C ASP A 51 -7.59 -40.09 -14.86
N LEU A 52 -6.51 -40.04 -14.09
CA LEU A 52 -5.27 -40.75 -14.37
C LEU A 52 -5.28 -42.20 -13.85
N PHE A 53 -6.29 -42.60 -13.06
CA PHE A 53 -6.32 -43.89 -12.37
C PHE A 53 -7.58 -44.72 -12.71
N PRO A 54 -7.46 -46.07 -12.74
CA PRO A 54 -8.62 -46.94 -12.94
C PRO A 54 -9.61 -46.85 -11.77
N SER A 55 -10.90 -46.72 -12.12
CA SER A 55 -12.02 -46.38 -11.22
C SER A 55 -12.32 -47.39 -10.09
N GLU A 56 -11.76 -48.60 -10.12
CA GLU A 56 -12.08 -49.67 -9.16
C GLU A 56 -11.14 -49.74 -7.95
N SER A 57 -10.13 -48.87 -7.89
CA SER A 57 -9.16 -48.87 -6.79
C SER A 57 -9.61 -48.00 -5.61
N GLN A 58 -9.30 -48.41 -4.38
CA GLN A 58 -9.45 -47.56 -3.18
C GLN A 58 -8.70 -46.21 -3.36
N ALA A 59 -7.63 -46.21 -4.15
CA ALA A 59 -6.90 -45.01 -4.55
C ALA A 59 -7.77 -44.03 -5.35
N ALA A 60 -8.65 -44.50 -6.25
CA ALA A 60 -9.54 -43.63 -7.02
C ALA A 60 -10.51 -42.83 -6.13
N THR A 61 -11.02 -43.45 -5.05
CA THR A 61 -11.87 -42.75 -4.06
C THR A 61 -11.09 -41.68 -3.29
N ILE A 62 -9.85 -41.96 -2.90
CA ILE A 62 -8.98 -40.98 -2.19
C ILE A 62 -8.65 -39.81 -3.12
N LEU A 63 -8.33 -40.09 -4.39
CA LEU A 63 -8.02 -39.06 -5.38
C LEU A 63 -9.24 -38.20 -5.71
N GLU A 64 -10.44 -38.77 -5.75
CA GLU A 64 -11.68 -38.01 -5.88
C GLU A 64 -11.89 -37.02 -4.74
N GLN A 65 -11.71 -37.46 -3.49
CA GLN A 65 -11.80 -36.58 -2.32
C GLN A 65 -10.74 -35.47 -2.35
N ASN A 66 -9.52 -35.81 -2.77
CA ASN A 66 -8.44 -34.84 -2.92
C ASN A 66 -8.73 -33.82 -4.03
N ASP A 67 -9.27 -34.25 -5.17
CA ASP A 67 -9.65 -33.35 -6.26
C ASP A 67 -10.76 -32.39 -5.82
N ILE A 68 -11.76 -32.86 -5.05
CA ILE A 68 -12.80 -31.99 -4.47
C ILE A 68 -12.17 -30.93 -3.55
N PHE A 69 -11.34 -31.35 -2.60
CA PHE A 69 -10.68 -30.44 -1.66
C PHE A 69 -9.80 -29.40 -2.36
N LEU A 70 -8.97 -29.82 -3.32
CA LEU A 70 -8.11 -28.91 -4.08
C LEU A 70 -8.92 -27.92 -4.92
N ASN A 71 -10.01 -28.39 -5.52
CA ASN A 71 -10.90 -27.52 -6.29
C ASN A 71 -11.67 -26.53 -5.40
N GLU A 72 -12.08 -26.92 -4.19
CA GLU A 72 -12.67 -26.00 -3.21
C GLU A 72 -11.67 -24.92 -2.79
N LEU A 73 -10.43 -25.29 -2.49
CA LEU A 73 -9.37 -24.33 -2.18
C LEU A 73 -9.08 -23.40 -3.36
N TYR A 74 -9.00 -23.94 -4.57
CA TYR A 74 -8.76 -23.19 -5.80
C TYR A 74 -9.88 -22.19 -6.13
N GLU A 75 -11.12 -22.49 -5.77
CA GLU A 75 -12.27 -21.61 -5.95
C GLU A 75 -12.35 -20.50 -4.86
N SER A 76 -11.39 -20.46 -3.92
CA SER A 76 -11.33 -19.41 -2.89
C SER A 76 -11.16 -18.02 -3.49
N THR A 77 -11.93 -17.09 -2.94
CA THR A 77 -11.96 -15.70 -3.42
C THR A 77 -11.21 -14.76 -2.48
N MET A 78 -10.87 -13.58 -2.99
CA MET A 78 -10.24 -12.51 -2.23
C MET A 78 -11.02 -12.12 -0.98
N GLY A 79 -12.34 -12.17 -1.03
CA GLY A 79 -13.20 -11.91 0.13
C GLY A 79 -12.87 -12.79 1.34
N ASN A 80 -12.49 -14.05 1.12
CA ASN A 80 -12.15 -14.98 2.20
C ASN A 80 -10.83 -14.63 2.91
N LEU A 81 -9.94 -13.89 2.24
CA LEU A 81 -8.66 -13.45 2.83
C LEU A 81 -8.73 -12.03 3.41
N LEU A 82 -9.62 -11.17 2.91
CA LEU A 82 -9.69 -9.78 3.35
C LEU A 82 -10.02 -9.64 4.84
N HIS A 83 -11.01 -10.39 5.35
CA HIS A 83 -11.39 -10.32 6.75
C HIS A 83 -10.25 -10.71 7.72
N PRO A 84 -9.65 -11.91 7.62
CA PRO A 84 -8.55 -12.28 8.51
C PRO A 84 -7.33 -11.37 8.34
N LEU A 85 -7.06 -10.87 7.13
CA LEU A 85 -6.00 -9.89 6.90
C LEU A 85 -6.28 -8.58 7.66
N CYS A 86 -7.51 -8.05 7.58
CA CYS A 86 -7.91 -6.86 8.33
C CYS A 86 -7.78 -7.08 9.84
N GLU A 87 -8.17 -8.23 10.37
CA GLU A 87 -7.97 -8.55 11.79
C GLU A 87 -6.48 -8.52 12.18
N LEU A 88 -5.61 -9.16 11.39
CA LEU A 88 -4.16 -9.16 11.63
C LEU A 88 -3.55 -7.75 11.59
N LEU A 89 -4.02 -6.90 10.66
CA LEU A 89 -3.58 -5.50 10.55
C LEU A 89 -3.91 -4.69 11.80
N HIS A 90 -5.04 -4.96 12.44
CA HIS A 90 -5.43 -4.26 13.66
C HIS A 90 -4.59 -4.64 14.90
N HIS A 91 -4.01 -5.84 14.89
CA HIS A 91 -3.17 -6.36 15.98
C HIS A 91 -1.69 -6.01 15.82
N SER A 92 -1.19 -5.82 14.59
CA SER A 92 0.22 -5.57 14.32
C SER A 92 0.45 -4.26 13.56
N ASN A 93 0.97 -3.25 14.26
CA ASN A 93 1.38 -1.98 13.64
C ASN A 93 2.49 -2.18 12.60
N ALA A 94 3.38 -3.16 12.80
CA ALA A 94 4.44 -3.47 11.84
C ALA A 94 3.86 -4.02 10.53
N LEU A 95 2.87 -4.92 10.61
CA LEU A 95 2.19 -5.44 9.43
C LEU A 95 1.41 -4.32 8.72
N ALA A 96 0.67 -3.50 9.47
CA ALA A 96 -0.06 -2.36 8.92
C ALA A 96 0.87 -1.35 8.22
N HIS A 97 2.06 -1.13 8.79
CA HIS A 97 3.09 -0.30 8.19
C HIS A 97 3.61 -0.88 6.87
N SER A 98 4.02 -2.15 6.84
CA SER A 98 4.45 -2.83 5.62
C SER A 98 3.37 -2.81 4.54
N MET A 99 2.12 -3.14 4.89
CA MET A 99 1.01 -3.11 3.95
C MET A 99 0.73 -1.72 3.39
N TRP A 100 0.83 -0.67 4.22
CA TRP A 100 0.65 0.70 3.76
C TRP A 100 1.72 1.11 2.74
N ILE A 101 2.98 0.80 3.03
CA ILE A 101 4.11 1.14 2.17
C ILE A 101 4.05 0.40 0.83
N GLU A 102 3.51 -0.80 0.81
CA GLU A 102 3.25 -1.53 -0.44
C GLU A 102 2.05 -0.97 -1.19
N LEU A 103 0.89 -0.82 -0.54
CA LEU A 103 -0.36 -0.48 -1.24
C LEU A 103 -0.47 0.98 -1.68
N PHE A 104 0.05 1.92 -0.88
CA PHE A 104 -0.15 3.34 -1.16
C PHE A 104 0.53 3.79 -2.47
N PRO A 105 1.78 3.39 -2.80
CA PRO A 105 2.40 3.70 -4.09
C PRO A 105 1.59 3.22 -5.29
N TYR A 106 1.10 1.97 -5.28
CA TYR A 106 0.23 1.44 -6.34
C TYR A 106 -1.09 2.20 -6.42
N SER A 107 -1.66 2.53 -5.25
CA SER A 107 -2.89 3.30 -5.19
C SER A 107 -2.69 4.70 -5.79
N TRP A 108 -1.57 5.34 -5.47
CA TRP A 108 -1.19 6.65 -6.00
C TRP A 108 -0.95 6.63 -7.51
N SER A 109 -0.19 5.66 -8.02
CA SER A 109 0.13 5.55 -9.46
C SER A 109 -1.09 5.26 -10.33
N SER A 110 -2.15 4.67 -9.75
CA SER A 110 -3.42 4.43 -10.45
C SER A 110 -4.34 5.66 -10.56
N LEU A 111 -4.03 6.75 -9.86
CA LEU A 111 -4.75 8.01 -9.96
C LEU A 111 -4.36 8.77 -11.23
N THR A 112 -5.28 9.57 -11.74
CA THR A 112 -4.97 10.53 -12.82
C THR A 112 -4.06 11.66 -12.32
N SER A 113 -3.38 12.35 -13.24
CA SER A 113 -2.53 13.50 -12.88
C SER A 113 -3.28 14.59 -12.10
N ASP A 114 -4.53 14.88 -12.49
CA ASP A 114 -5.36 15.88 -11.80
C ASP A 114 -5.73 15.44 -10.38
N GLU A 115 -6.04 14.15 -10.20
CA GLU A 115 -6.33 13.56 -8.89
C GLU A 115 -5.10 13.56 -7.97
N GLN A 116 -3.92 13.23 -8.51
CA GLN A 116 -2.65 13.33 -7.79
C GLN A 116 -2.36 14.78 -7.37
N GLN A 117 -2.54 15.73 -8.29
CA GLN A 117 -2.35 17.16 -8.00
C GLN A 117 -3.32 17.64 -6.90
N ALA A 118 -4.58 17.22 -6.95
CA ALA A 118 -5.59 17.55 -5.95
C ALA A 118 -5.24 17.02 -4.54
N LEU A 119 -4.59 15.86 -4.44
CA LEU A 119 -4.22 15.23 -3.17
C LEU A 119 -2.84 15.62 -2.64
N THR A 120 -1.95 16.16 -3.47
CA THR A 120 -0.56 16.45 -3.08
C THR A 120 -0.46 17.44 -1.92
N LYS A 121 -1.15 18.59 -2.00
CA LYS A 121 -1.14 19.59 -0.91
C LYS A 121 -1.82 19.06 0.37
N PRO A 122 -3.02 18.45 0.30
CA PRO A 122 -3.62 17.75 1.45
C PRO A 122 -2.71 16.72 2.10
N LEU A 123 -1.99 15.92 1.32
CA LEU A 123 -1.05 14.92 1.84
C LEU A 123 0.08 15.57 2.66
N GLY A 124 0.66 16.67 2.16
CA GLY A 124 1.65 17.44 2.92
C GLY A 124 1.09 18.00 4.23
N MET A 125 -0.16 18.48 4.24
CA MET A 125 -0.82 18.97 5.46
C MET A 125 -1.10 17.83 6.46
N LEU A 126 -1.48 16.65 5.97
CA LEU A 126 -1.70 15.46 6.79
C LEU A 126 -0.41 15.02 7.51
N ILE A 127 0.72 15.01 6.79
CA ILE A 127 2.04 14.70 7.37
C ILE A 127 2.39 15.68 8.50
N ALA A 128 2.13 16.97 8.28
CA ALA A 128 2.45 18.03 9.23
C ALA A 128 1.41 18.21 10.37
N ARG A 129 0.35 17.39 10.41
CA ARG A 129 -0.76 17.56 11.36
C ARG A 129 -0.31 17.31 12.80
N ASP A 130 -0.78 18.13 13.73
CA ASP A 130 -0.34 18.09 15.14
C ASP A 130 -0.72 16.81 15.87
N CYS A 131 -1.82 16.14 15.50
CA CYS A 131 -2.21 14.87 16.13
C CYS A 131 -1.17 13.77 15.97
N ASN A 132 -0.30 13.85 14.94
CA ASN A 132 0.78 12.90 14.77
C ASN A 132 1.81 12.99 15.91
N LYS A 133 1.91 14.12 16.63
CA LYS A 133 2.84 14.27 17.77
C LYS A 133 2.52 13.33 18.92
N PHE A 134 1.27 12.86 19.07
CA PHE A 134 0.91 11.91 20.14
C PHE A 134 1.58 10.54 20.00
N GLN A 135 2.21 10.26 18.86
CA GLN A 135 2.87 8.98 18.55
C GLN A 135 4.34 9.15 18.10
N ASP A 136 4.94 10.33 18.31
CA ASP A 136 6.29 10.68 17.87
C ASP A 136 7.40 9.77 18.45
N LEU A 137 7.19 9.23 19.65
CA LEU A 137 8.10 8.29 20.31
C LEU A 137 7.86 6.81 19.93
N ARG A 138 6.74 6.47 19.28
CA ARG A 138 6.41 5.07 18.90
C ARG A 138 7.12 4.66 17.62
N ARG A 139 7.42 3.37 17.47
CA ARG A 139 8.05 2.82 16.25
C ARG A 139 7.31 1.54 15.81
N PRO A 140 6.87 1.44 14.55
CA PRO A 140 6.79 2.53 13.58
C PRO A 140 5.74 3.59 14.02
N ASN A 141 5.96 4.86 13.66
CA ASN A 141 4.93 5.90 13.77
C ASN A 141 4.31 6.23 12.40
N VAL A 142 3.14 6.85 12.40
CA VAL A 142 2.38 7.09 11.18
C VAL A 142 3.15 7.98 10.19
N VAL A 143 3.88 8.99 10.66
CA VAL A 143 4.65 9.87 9.76
C VAL A 143 5.77 9.12 9.05
N GLN A 144 6.42 8.16 9.72
CA GLN A 144 7.37 7.25 9.07
C GLN A 144 6.69 6.44 7.97
N GLY A 145 5.53 5.83 8.24
CA GLY A 145 4.77 5.09 7.24
C GLY A 145 4.32 5.94 6.05
N LEU A 146 3.83 7.17 6.31
CA LEU A 146 3.45 8.12 5.27
C LEU A 146 4.64 8.50 4.38
N LEU A 147 5.76 8.90 4.97
CA LEU A 147 6.92 9.35 4.19
C LEU A 147 7.62 8.22 3.44
N GLU A 148 7.71 7.02 4.02
CA GLU A 148 8.28 5.88 3.31
C GLU A 148 7.44 5.49 2.10
N ALA A 149 6.10 5.49 2.25
CA ALA A 149 5.21 5.26 1.12
C ALA A 149 5.35 6.36 0.04
N VAL A 150 5.39 7.63 0.44
CA VAL A 150 5.59 8.77 -0.49
C VAL A 150 6.89 8.63 -1.27
N HIS A 151 7.98 8.22 -0.61
CA HIS A 151 9.28 8.02 -1.26
C HIS A 151 9.22 6.93 -2.37
N ARG A 152 8.38 5.90 -2.20
CA ARG A 152 8.21 4.83 -3.19
C ARG A 152 7.23 5.16 -4.32
N CYS A 153 6.45 6.23 -4.21
CA CYS A 153 5.50 6.62 -5.26
C CYS A 153 6.20 7.01 -6.57
N ARG A 154 5.59 6.62 -7.70
CA ARG A 154 6.00 7.05 -9.05
C ARG A 154 4.73 7.45 -9.85
N PRO A 155 4.59 8.70 -10.30
CA PRO A 155 5.45 9.86 -10.00
C PRO A 155 5.36 10.27 -8.51
N PRO A 156 6.44 10.80 -7.91
CA PRO A 156 6.45 11.15 -6.49
C PRO A 156 5.57 12.37 -6.17
N PRO A 157 4.80 12.36 -5.07
CA PRO A 157 4.07 13.54 -4.60
C PRO A 157 5.05 14.67 -4.24
N ALA A 158 4.78 15.87 -4.75
CA ALA A 158 5.60 17.05 -4.46
C ALA A 158 5.33 17.60 -3.04
N ILE A 159 6.00 17.03 -2.04
CA ILE A 159 5.96 17.51 -0.65
C ILE A 159 7.00 18.61 -0.46
N SER A 160 6.62 19.70 0.22
CA SER A 160 7.50 20.85 0.41
C SER A 160 8.67 20.56 1.38
N ALA A 161 9.83 21.14 1.11
CA ALA A 161 11.01 20.95 1.93
C ALA A 161 10.84 21.29 3.43
N PRO A 162 10.08 22.34 3.83
CA PRO A 162 9.81 22.59 5.24
C PRO A 162 9.05 21.44 5.94
N VAL A 163 8.08 20.82 5.24
CA VAL A 163 7.32 19.67 5.76
C VAL A 163 8.23 18.45 5.88
N LEU A 164 9.05 18.16 4.87
CA LEU A 164 10.02 17.06 4.90
C LEU A 164 11.04 17.24 6.03
N ARG A 165 11.58 18.46 6.19
CA ARG A 165 12.50 18.80 7.28
C ARG A 165 11.85 18.62 8.66
N PHE A 166 10.62 19.10 8.83
CA PHE A 166 9.87 18.93 10.08
C PHE A 166 9.64 17.45 10.38
N ALA A 167 9.18 16.69 9.40
CA ALA A 167 8.85 15.28 9.55
C ALA A 167 10.10 14.43 9.85
N GLY A 168 11.20 14.67 9.13
CA GLY A 168 12.46 13.98 9.33
C GLY A 168 13.04 14.19 10.73
N ARG A 169 13.00 15.42 11.24
CA ARG A 169 13.53 15.76 12.58
C ARG A 169 12.63 15.29 13.72
N THR A 170 11.32 15.50 13.60
CA THR A 170 10.38 15.25 14.71
C THR A 170 10.03 13.78 14.84
N PHE A 171 9.86 13.07 13.73
CA PHE A 171 9.32 11.70 13.73
C PHE A 171 10.37 10.63 13.39
N ASN A 172 11.65 10.98 13.34
CA ASN A 172 12.74 10.09 12.96
C ASN A 172 12.52 9.44 11.57
N ALA A 173 12.03 10.25 10.62
CA ALA A 173 11.80 9.87 9.22
C ALA A 173 12.84 10.52 8.29
N TRP A 174 14.04 10.82 8.82
CA TRP A 174 15.05 11.62 8.15
C TRP A 174 15.61 10.95 6.89
N HIS A 175 15.71 9.62 6.87
CA HIS A 175 16.16 8.87 5.69
C HIS A 175 15.20 9.08 4.51
N SER A 176 13.91 8.83 4.71
CA SER A 176 12.89 9.03 3.68
C SER A 176 12.78 10.49 3.26
N ALA A 177 12.81 11.41 4.23
CA ALA A 177 12.74 12.85 3.95
C ALA A 177 13.95 13.34 3.13
N LEU A 178 15.16 12.89 3.47
CA LEU A 178 16.38 13.27 2.75
C LEU A 178 16.37 12.70 1.33
N SER A 179 16.01 11.43 1.17
CA SER A 179 15.95 10.82 -0.16
C SER A 179 14.92 11.52 -1.07
N ILE A 180 13.73 11.87 -0.55
CA ILE A 180 12.76 12.67 -1.31
C ILE A 180 13.34 14.03 -1.70
N LEU A 181 14.07 14.71 -0.81
CA LEU A 181 14.70 16.00 -1.12
C LEU A 181 15.80 15.87 -2.19
N GLU A 182 16.61 14.82 -2.12
CA GLU A 182 17.66 14.53 -3.11
C GLU A 182 17.06 14.29 -4.50
N ASP A 183 16.00 13.48 -4.58
CA ASP A 183 15.26 13.23 -5.83
C ASP A 183 14.68 14.54 -6.39
N GLN A 184 14.09 15.39 -5.54
CA GLN A 184 13.57 16.69 -5.94
C GLN A 184 14.67 17.61 -6.48
N ILE A 185 15.81 17.73 -5.79
CA ILE A 185 16.94 18.56 -6.24
C ILE A 185 17.47 18.06 -7.59
N THR A 186 17.65 16.75 -7.73
CA THR A 186 18.12 16.11 -8.95
C THR A 186 17.19 16.43 -10.12
N SER A 187 15.87 16.31 -9.93
CA SER A 187 14.88 16.65 -10.96
C SER A 187 14.91 18.13 -11.37
N LEU A 188 15.14 19.04 -10.42
CA LEU A 188 15.27 20.48 -10.69
C LEU A 188 16.55 20.80 -11.45
N GLN A 189 17.67 20.15 -11.12
CA GLN A 189 18.94 20.32 -11.81
C GLN A 189 18.82 19.92 -13.28
N TYR A 190 18.27 18.75 -13.58
CA TYR A 190 18.01 18.31 -14.95
C TYR A 190 17.09 19.27 -15.71
N SER A 191 16.05 19.79 -15.05
CA SER A 191 15.13 20.77 -15.66
C SER A 191 15.82 22.10 -15.97
N SER A 192 16.78 22.52 -15.14
CA SER A 192 17.53 23.78 -15.30
C SER A 192 18.71 23.71 -16.27
N ASP A 193 19.33 22.53 -16.43
CA ASP A 193 20.53 22.35 -17.27
C ASP A 193 20.20 22.20 -18.77
N GLY A 194 18.91 22.15 -19.15
CA GLY A 194 18.48 22.09 -20.56
C GLY A 194 18.89 20.81 -21.31
N ARG A 195 19.62 19.90 -20.65
CA ARG A 195 19.94 18.56 -21.15
C ARG A 195 18.70 17.68 -21.03
N ARG A 196 17.94 17.57 -22.13
CA ARG A 196 17.00 16.46 -22.35
C ARG A 196 17.82 15.20 -22.66
N ASP A 197 18.55 14.70 -21.69
CA ASP A 197 19.06 13.34 -21.78
C ASP A 197 17.91 12.46 -21.28
N ASP A 198 17.10 11.95 -22.21
CA ASP A 198 16.13 10.91 -21.91
C ASP A 198 16.86 9.79 -21.14
N PRO A 199 16.28 9.26 -20.05
CA PRO A 199 16.93 8.19 -19.32
C PRO A 199 17.15 7.02 -20.28
N VAL A 200 18.40 6.66 -20.50
CA VAL A 200 18.76 5.47 -21.28
C VAL A 200 18.05 4.29 -20.63
N GLU A 201 17.08 3.71 -21.33
CA GLU A 201 16.51 2.43 -20.96
C GLU A 201 17.67 1.44 -20.79
N VAL A 202 17.96 1.09 -19.55
CA VAL A 202 18.81 -0.06 -19.25
C VAL A 202 17.96 -1.28 -19.58
N ILE A 203 18.14 -1.78 -20.80
CA ILE A 203 17.64 -3.07 -21.23
C ILE A 203 18.51 -4.11 -20.53
N ASP A 204 17.94 -4.80 -19.54
CA ASP A 204 18.36 -6.15 -19.15
C ASP A 204 17.46 -7.18 -19.86
#